data_AF-F4H154-F1
#
_entry.id   AF-F4H154-F1
#
_cell.length_a   1.000
_cell.length_b   1.000
_cell.length_c   1.000
_cell.angle_alpha   90.00
_cell.angle_beta   90.00
_cell.angle_gamma   90.00
#
_symmetry.space_group_name_H-M   'P 1'
#
loop_
_entity.id
_entity.type
_entity.pdbx_description
1 polymer ?
#
loop_
_entity_poly.entity_id
_entity_poly.type
_entity_poly.pdbx_seq_one_letter_code
_entity_poly.pdbx_strand_id
1 'polypeptide(L)'
;MTRVCFVSRVRPDRLDEYRARHAAVWPEMLEALRDTGWRDYALYLSPDGLLVGHLETDDYAAAQEAMTRTAVNPRWQAEMAEFFVADGNPDEGFQVLDEVFHLEDQLRAAGLPTEPATSAPGRTTATPGRATAAPGRTAATSGRAAATPDPADGAPDDAAPRPTTTDPARLEDLA
;
A
#
# COMPACT_ATOMS: atom_id res chain seq x y z
N MET A 1 19.99 -3.27 -12.49
CA MET A 1 18.68 -2.61 -12.34
C MET A 1 18.54 -2.16 -10.91
N THR A 2 18.08 -0.94 -10.75
CA THR A 2 17.82 -0.26 -9.49
C THR A 2 16.34 -0.42 -9.17
N ARG A 3 16.03 -0.97 -8.00
CA ARG A 3 14.68 -1.00 -7.44
C ARG A 3 14.43 0.31 -6.71
N VAL A 4 13.23 0.85 -6.84
CA VAL A 4 12.83 2.10 -6.21
C VAL A 4 11.52 1.85 -5.48
N CYS A 5 11.55 2.03 -4.16
CA CYS A 5 10.37 2.10 -3.33
C CYS A 5 10.08 3.56 -3.01
N PHE A 6 8.83 3.99 -3.10
CA PHE A 6 8.43 5.34 -2.72
C PHE A 6 7.08 5.35 -2.01
N VAL A 7 6.80 6.39 -1.24
CA VAL A 7 5.53 6.58 -0.56
C VAL A 7 4.92 7.94 -0.84
N SER A 8 3.59 7.99 -0.76
CA SER A 8 2.80 9.22 -0.82
C SER A 8 1.48 9.07 -0.05
N ARG A 9 0.65 10.12 -0.02
CA ARG A 9 -0.64 10.10 0.68
C ARG A 9 -1.79 10.48 -0.25
N VAL A 10 -2.67 9.50 -0.47
CA VAL A 10 -3.95 9.66 -1.14
C VAL A 10 -5.01 10.04 -0.10
N ARG A 11 -5.93 10.91 -0.49
CA ARG A 11 -7.07 11.36 0.28
C ARG A 11 -7.98 10.20 0.70
N PRO A 12 -8.21 9.98 2.02
CA PRO A 12 -9.07 8.91 2.51
C PRO A 12 -10.51 8.95 1.98
N ASP A 13 -11.03 10.13 1.63
CA ASP A 13 -12.36 10.32 1.07
C ASP A 13 -12.48 9.97 -0.43
N ARG A 14 -11.37 9.63 -1.10
CA ARG A 14 -11.34 9.33 -2.55
C ARG A 14 -10.64 8.02 -2.93
N LEU A 15 -10.37 7.13 -1.96
CA LEU A 15 -9.62 5.89 -2.20
C LEU A 15 -10.26 4.98 -3.26
N ASP A 16 -11.58 4.86 -3.29
CA ASP A 16 -12.30 4.01 -4.25
C ASP A 16 -12.21 4.55 -5.68
N GLU A 17 -12.29 5.88 -5.84
CA GLU A 17 -12.15 6.52 -7.14
C GLU A 17 -10.70 6.42 -7.64
N TYR A 18 -9.70 6.64 -6.76
CA TYR A 18 -8.29 6.43 -7.09
C TYR A 18 -8.03 5.00 -7.59
N ARG A 19 -8.60 3.98 -6.93
CA ARG A 19 -8.52 2.58 -7.37
C ARG A 19 -9.19 2.37 -8.72
N ALA A 20 -10.36 2.97 -8.96
CA ALA A 20 -11.06 2.87 -10.23
C ALA A 20 -10.27 3.47 -11.40
N ARG A 21 -9.62 4.63 -11.21
CA ARG A 21 -8.74 5.25 -12.21
C ARG A 21 -7.52 4.35 -12.51
N HIS A 22 -6.90 3.78 -11.49
CA HIS A 22 -5.74 2.87 -11.65
C HIS A 22 -6.09 1.46 -12.15
N ALA A 23 -7.36 1.04 -12.09
CA ALA A 23 -7.83 -0.19 -12.72
C ALA A 23 -7.96 -0.07 -14.26
N ALA A 24 -7.94 1.16 -14.80
CA ALA A 24 -8.11 1.46 -16.22
C ALA A 24 -7.20 2.60 -16.69
N VAL A 25 -5.90 2.51 -16.36
CA VAL A 25 -4.86 3.47 -16.81
C VAL A 25 -4.85 3.56 -18.35
N TRP A 26 -4.67 4.77 -18.87
CA TRP A 26 -4.70 5.01 -20.31
C TRP A 26 -3.58 4.26 -21.05
N PRO A 27 -3.85 3.64 -22.22
CA PRO A 27 -2.83 2.92 -22.99
C PRO A 27 -1.59 3.76 -23.29
N GLU A 28 -1.77 5.03 -23.67
CA GLU A 28 -0.67 5.98 -23.92
C GLU A 28 0.20 6.27 -22.68
N MET A 29 -0.36 6.20 -21.47
CA MET A 29 0.40 6.35 -20.22
C MET A 29 1.21 5.08 -19.92
N LEU A 30 0.62 3.90 -20.17
CA LEU A 30 1.32 2.61 -20.05
C LEU A 30 2.47 2.47 -21.06
N GLU A 31 2.27 2.93 -22.29
CA GLU A 31 3.32 3.01 -23.31
C GLU A 31 4.43 3.97 -22.89
N ALA A 32 4.09 5.16 -22.39
CA ALA A 32 5.08 6.12 -21.90
C ALA A 32 5.91 5.58 -20.72
N LEU A 33 5.29 4.94 -19.73
CA LEU A 33 5.99 4.30 -18.61
C LEU A 33 6.97 3.21 -19.11
N ARG A 34 6.50 2.32 -19.99
CA ARG A 34 7.33 1.28 -20.61
C ARG A 34 8.53 1.88 -21.35
N ASP A 35 8.29 2.86 -22.22
CA ASP A 35 9.30 3.42 -23.14
C ASP A 35 10.29 4.35 -22.42
N THR A 36 9.94 4.86 -21.23
CA THR A 36 10.82 5.63 -20.34
C THR A 36 11.58 4.76 -19.33
N GLY A 37 11.40 3.43 -19.37
CA GLY A 37 12.22 2.46 -18.63
C GLY A 37 11.63 1.95 -17.31
N TRP A 38 10.36 2.26 -17.01
CA TRP A 38 9.67 1.74 -15.82
C TRP A 38 9.28 0.27 -16.04
N ARG A 39 9.72 -0.62 -15.14
CA ARG A 39 9.46 -2.07 -15.18
C ARG A 39 8.99 -2.56 -13.81
N ASP A 40 8.21 -3.64 -13.79
CA ASP A 40 7.55 -4.20 -12.58
C ASP A 40 6.99 -3.12 -11.64
N TYR A 41 6.35 -2.12 -12.23
CA TYR A 41 5.76 -0.99 -11.51
C TYR A 41 4.43 -1.41 -10.88
N ALA A 42 4.39 -1.44 -9.54
CA ALA A 42 3.23 -1.77 -8.74
C ALA A 42 2.91 -0.65 -7.74
N LEU A 43 1.62 -0.46 -7.47
CA LEU A 43 1.09 0.47 -6.48
C LEU A 43 0.22 -0.26 -5.46
N TYR A 44 0.49 -0.01 -4.18
CA TYR A 44 -0.24 -0.56 -3.04
C TYR A 44 -0.86 0.59 -2.25
N LEU A 45 -2.15 0.49 -1.92
CA LEU A 45 -2.89 1.55 -1.22
C LEU A 45 -3.56 1.00 0.03
N SER A 46 -3.22 1.54 1.19
CA SER A 46 -3.81 1.18 2.48
C SER A 46 -5.20 1.80 2.69
N PRO A 47 -5.99 1.33 3.68
CA PRO A 47 -7.28 1.93 4.03
C PRO A 47 -7.18 3.35 4.63
N ASP A 48 -6.03 3.72 5.20
CA ASP A 48 -5.77 5.08 5.71
C ASP A 48 -5.15 6.03 4.65
N GLY A 49 -5.00 5.57 3.41
CA GLY A 49 -4.53 6.37 2.28
C GLY A 49 -3.00 6.44 2.11
N LEU A 50 -2.23 5.57 2.76
CA LEU A 50 -0.81 5.39 2.44
C LEU A 50 -0.70 4.72 1.08
N LEU A 51 -0.13 5.43 0.11
CA LEU A 51 0.28 4.87 -1.16
C LEU A 51 1.75 4.44 -1.05
N VAL A 52 2.05 3.22 -1.48
CA VAL A 52 3.40 2.69 -1.63
C VAL A 52 3.58 2.28 -3.08
N GLY A 53 4.58 2.82 -3.75
CA GLY A 53 4.98 2.41 -5.10
C GLY A 53 6.28 1.62 -5.09
N HIS A 54 6.37 0.62 -5.95
CA HIS A 54 7.59 -0.14 -6.23
C HIS A 54 7.79 -0.23 -7.74
N LEU A 55 8.99 0.05 -8.24
CA LEU A 55 9.37 -0.13 -9.64
C LEU A 55 10.84 -0.56 -9.78
N GLU A 56 11.18 -1.07 -10.95
CA GLU A 56 12.56 -1.31 -11.38
C GLU A 56 12.92 -0.44 -12.59
N THR A 57 14.10 0.18 -12.55
CA THR A 57 14.64 1.04 -13.62
C THR A 57 16.16 0.86 -13.72
N ASP A 58 16.82 1.36 -14.76
CA ASP A 58 18.28 1.41 -14.83
C ASP A 58 18.82 2.66 -14.13
N ASP A 59 18.15 3.79 -14.36
CA ASP A 59 18.40 5.09 -13.74
C ASP A 59 17.04 5.74 -13.46
N TYR A 60 16.76 6.03 -12.19
CA TYR A 60 15.48 6.61 -11.78
C TYR A 60 15.34 8.08 -12.15
N ALA A 61 16.41 8.87 -12.02
CA ALA A 61 16.39 10.28 -12.37
C ALA A 61 16.18 10.46 -13.88
N ALA A 62 16.88 9.67 -14.69
CA ALA A 62 16.70 9.68 -16.15
C ALA A 62 15.31 9.18 -16.57
N ALA A 63 14.74 8.17 -15.90
CA ALA A 63 13.39 7.68 -16.16
C ALA A 63 12.31 8.73 -15.80
N GLN A 64 12.47 9.45 -14.68
CA GLN A 64 11.60 10.57 -14.32
C GLN A 64 11.71 11.72 -15.34
N GLU A 65 12.93 12.13 -15.73
CA GLU A 65 13.15 13.18 -16.73
C GLU A 65 12.63 12.79 -18.13
N ALA A 66 12.64 11.50 -18.47
CA ALA A 66 12.02 11.00 -19.70
C ALA A 66 10.48 11.04 -19.61
N MET A 67 9.92 10.70 -18.45
CA MET A 67 8.47 10.72 -18.20
C MET A 67 7.87 12.14 -18.28
N THR A 68 8.53 13.14 -17.66
CA THR A 68 8.09 14.55 -17.70
C THR A 68 8.07 15.16 -19.10
N ARG A 69 8.89 14.65 -20.03
CA ARG A 69 8.94 15.09 -21.43
C ARG A 69 7.85 14.49 -22.32
N THR A 70 7.05 13.54 -21.83
CA THR A 70 5.95 12.96 -22.62
C THR A 70 4.70 13.85 -22.61
N ALA A 71 3.94 13.84 -23.70
CA ALA A 71 2.70 14.61 -23.81
C ALA A 71 1.53 14.02 -22.98
N VAL A 72 1.67 12.82 -22.42
CA VAL A 72 0.65 12.19 -21.56
C VAL A 72 0.83 12.55 -20.10
N ASN A 73 2.06 12.65 -19.59
CA ASN A 73 2.30 12.92 -18.17
C ASN A 73 1.51 14.13 -17.62
N PRO A 74 1.58 15.34 -18.19
CA PRO A 74 0.88 16.49 -17.62
C PRO A 74 -0.66 16.34 -17.65
N ARG A 75 -1.21 15.53 -18.56
CA ARG A 75 -2.66 15.25 -18.62
C ARG A 75 -3.06 14.24 -17.54
N TRP A 76 -2.28 13.18 -17.36
CA TRP A 76 -2.51 12.20 -16.30
C TRP A 76 -2.32 12.82 -14.91
N GLN A 77 -1.25 13.59 -14.69
CA GLN A 77 -1.01 14.26 -13.42
C GLN A 77 -2.08 15.30 -13.08
N ALA A 78 -2.63 16.01 -14.07
CA ALA A 78 -3.74 16.94 -13.85
C ALA A 78 -5.02 16.23 -13.39
N GLU A 79 -5.32 15.02 -13.89
CA GLU A 79 -6.40 14.20 -13.34
C GLU A 79 -6.07 13.60 -11.97
N MET A 80 -4.81 13.21 -11.73
CA MET A 80 -4.42 12.54 -10.49
C MET A 80 -4.24 13.48 -9.30
N ALA A 81 -3.95 14.77 -9.54
CA ALA A 81 -3.70 15.76 -8.49
C ALA A 81 -4.84 15.89 -7.46
N GLU A 82 -6.11 15.72 -7.87
CA GLU A 82 -7.25 15.85 -6.94
C GLU A 82 -7.32 14.76 -5.85
N PHE A 83 -6.55 13.68 -6.02
CA PHE A 83 -6.53 12.53 -5.11
C PHE A 83 -5.46 12.61 -4.03
N PHE A 84 -4.44 13.45 -4.16
CA PHE A 84 -3.33 13.50 -3.19
C PHE A 84 -3.59 14.52 -2.07
N VAL A 85 -2.96 14.29 -0.92
CA VAL A 85 -3.10 15.13 0.29
C VAL A 85 -2.13 16.32 0.27
N ALA A 86 -1.01 16.20 -0.43
CA ALA A 86 -0.04 17.29 -0.61
C ALA A 86 -0.41 18.13 -1.83
N ASP A 87 -0.39 19.46 -1.68
CA ASP A 87 -0.50 20.38 -2.81
C ASP A 87 0.78 20.31 -3.67
N GLY A 88 0.65 19.88 -4.94
CA GLY A 88 1.79 19.82 -5.86
C GLY A 88 1.59 18.81 -7.01
N ASN A 89 2.66 18.59 -7.78
CA ASN A 89 2.75 17.52 -8.77
C ASN A 89 2.90 16.17 -8.03
N PRO A 90 2.05 15.14 -8.28
CA PRO A 90 2.18 13.85 -7.61
C PRO A 90 3.56 13.19 -7.76
N ASP A 91 4.24 13.38 -8.92
CA ASP A 91 5.60 12.86 -9.16
C ASP A 91 6.67 13.51 -8.25
N GLU A 92 6.44 14.73 -7.77
CA GLU A 92 7.30 15.45 -6.81
C GLU A 92 6.91 15.15 -5.35
N GLY A 93 5.68 14.68 -5.13
CA GLY A 93 5.15 14.24 -3.84
C GLY A 93 5.53 12.80 -3.45
N PHE A 94 6.44 12.15 -4.20
CA PHE A 94 6.95 10.81 -3.92
C PHE A 94 8.19 10.87 -3.03
N GLN A 95 8.05 10.47 -1.76
CA GLN A 95 9.20 10.23 -0.90
C GLN A 95 9.80 8.86 -1.23
N VAL A 96 10.95 8.86 -1.92
CA VAL A 96 11.75 7.64 -2.14
C VAL A 96 12.29 7.13 -0.80
N LEU A 97 12.28 5.80 -0.63
CA LEU A 97 12.77 5.09 0.55
C LEU A 97 14.02 4.28 0.24
N ASP A 98 14.93 4.19 1.21
CA ASP A 98 16.15 3.40 1.09
C ASP A 98 15.86 1.89 1.11
N GLU A 99 16.41 1.14 0.15
CA GLU A 99 16.41 -0.32 0.18
C GLU A 99 17.41 -0.83 1.23
N VAL A 100 16.90 -1.30 2.38
CA VAL A 100 17.73 -1.83 3.48
C VAL A 100 17.98 -3.34 3.40
N PHE A 101 17.20 -4.07 2.61
CA PHE A 101 17.28 -5.53 2.46
C PHE A 101 16.62 -6.00 1.15
N HIS A 102 17.28 -6.92 0.45
CA HIS A 102 16.73 -7.66 -0.69
C HIS A 102 17.25 -9.10 -0.63
N LEU A 103 16.33 -10.08 -0.61
CA LEU A 103 16.63 -11.47 -0.27
C LEU A 103 17.53 -12.12 -1.34
N GLU A 104 17.16 -11.97 -2.60
CA GLU A 104 17.77 -12.67 -3.74
C GLU A 104 19.21 -12.19 -3.98
N ASP A 105 19.51 -10.92 -3.69
CA ASP A 105 20.88 -10.40 -3.75
C ASP A 105 21.74 -10.93 -2.61
N GLN A 106 21.20 -11.07 -1.39
CA GLN A 106 21.94 -11.68 -0.29
C GLN A 106 22.14 -13.18 -0.48
N LEU A 107 21.14 -13.91 -1.03
CA LEU A 107 21.29 -15.31 -1.41
C LEU A 107 22.39 -15.48 -2.47
N ARG A 108 22.39 -14.65 -3.53
CA ARG A 108 23.45 -14.63 -4.55
C ARG A 108 24.83 -14.33 -3.95
N ALA A 109 24.94 -13.31 -3.11
CA ALA A 109 26.21 -12.93 -2.46
C ALA A 109 26.74 -14.02 -1.51
N ALA A 110 25.84 -14.77 -0.85
CA ALA A 110 26.18 -15.90 0.01
C ALA A 110 26.44 -17.21 -0.74
N GLY A 111 26.24 -17.26 -2.07
CA GLY A 111 26.35 -18.48 -2.87
C GLY A 111 25.23 -19.51 -2.60
N LEU A 112 24.08 -19.05 -2.08
CA LEU A 112 22.93 -19.87 -1.74
C LEU A 112 21.93 -19.94 -2.92
N PRO A 113 21.15 -21.03 -3.04
CA PRO A 113 20.11 -21.13 -4.06
C PRO A 113 19.01 -20.08 -3.81
N THR A 114 18.55 -19.42 -4.87
CA THR A 114 17.40 -18.50 -4.83
C THR A 114 16.06 -19.23 -4.91
N GLU A 115 16.04 -20.41 -5.53
CA GLU A 115 14.85 -21.25 -5.63
C GLU A 115 14.70 -22.17 -4.40
N PRO A 116 13.47 -22.39 -3.91
CA PRO A 116 13.23 -23.38 -2.87
C PRO A 116 13.58 -24.79 -3.38
N ALA A 117 14.24 -25.58 -2.54
CA ALA A 117 14.54 -26.97 -2.89
C ALA A 117 13.23 -27.75 -3.11
N THR A 118 12.96 -28.13 -4.36
CA THR A 118 11.77 -28.90 -4.75
C THR A 118 11.64 -30.14 -3.87
N SER A 119 10.59 -30.19 -3.04
CA SER A 119 10.31 -31.36 -2.23
C SER A 119 9.95 -32.53 -3.14
N ALA A 120 10.86 -33.51 -3.25
CA ALA A 120 10.61 -34.74 -3.99
C ALA A 120 9.34 -35.44 -3.47
N PRO A 121 8.44 -35.90 -4.36
CA PRO A 121 7.23 -36.59 -3.93
C PRO A 121 7.59 -37.94 -3.32
N GLY A 122 7.09 -38.20 -2.09
CA GLY A 122 7.17 -39.52 -1.49
C GLY A 122 8.12 -39.68 -0.31
N ARG A 123 7.82 -39.02 0.82
CA ARG A 123 7.96 -39.71 2.12
C ARG A 123 6.57 -40.07 2.64
N THR A 124 6.11 -41.26 2.27
CA THR A 124 4.93 -41.88 2.86
C THR A 124 5.21 -42.15 4.33
N THR A 125 4.75 -41.26 5.21
CA THR A 125 4.71 -41.53 6.66
C THR A 125 3.69 -42.62 6.89
N ALA A 126 4.15 -43.87 7.01
CA ALA A 126 3.31 -45.00 7.37
C ALA A 126 2.81 -44.81 8.82
N THR A 127 1.56 -44.38 8.98
CA THR A 127 0.89 -44.25 10.26
C THR A 127 0.72 -45.62 10.91
N PRO A 128 1.28 -45.90 12.10
CA PRO A 128 0.93 -47.09 12.86
C PRO A 128 -0.53 -47.00 13.31
N GLY A 129 -1.32 -48.03 13.03
CA GLY A 129 -2.77 -47.98 13.22
C GLY A 129 -3.20 -47.76 14.68
N ARG A 130 -4.26 -46.97 14.86
CA ARG A 130 -5.01 -46.88 16.12
C ARG A 130 -6.39 -47.51 15.93
N ALA A 131 -6.75 -48.41 16.84
CA ALA A 131 -7.97 -49.22 16.75
C ALA A 131 -9.27 -48.39 16.76
N THR A 132 -10.26 -48.88 16.03
CA THR A 132 -11.64 -48.38 16.00
C THR A 132 -12.36 -48.62 17.33
N ALA A 133 -13.07 -47.60 17.81
CA ALA A 133 -14.12 -47.72 18.83
C ALA A 133 -15.41 -47.07 18.30
N ALA A 134 -16.53 -47.78 18.39
CA ALA A 134 -17.83 -47.36 17.85
C ALA A 134 -18.62 -46.46 18.84
N PRO A 135 -19.61 -45.68 18.37
CA PRO A 135 -20.28 -44.66 19.18
C PRO A 135 -21.50 -45.18 19.96
N GLY A 136 -21.70 -44.65 21.17
CA GLY A 136 -22.91 -44.80 21.98
C GLY A 136 -23.54 -43.44 22.31
N ARG A 137 -24.88 -43.37 22.22
CA ARG A 137 -25.72 -42.21 22.63
C ARG A 137 -25.97 -42.31 24.17
N THR A 138 -26.46 -41.34 24.96
CA THR A 138 -27.55 -40.34 24.78
C THR A 138 -27.55 -39.26 25.90
N ALA A 139 -28.33 -38.19 25.69
CA ALA A 139 -29.17 -37.45 26.66
C ALA A 139 -28.63 -36.24 27.48
N ALA A 140 -29.53 -35.26 27.61
CA ALA A 140 -29.44 -33.94 28.25
C ALA A 140 -29.50 -34.00 29.81
N THR A 141 -29.38 -32.90 30.58
CA THR A 141 -30.49 -31.94 30.81
C THR A 141 -30.08 -30.73 31.70
N SER A 142 -30.55 -29.52 31.33
CA SER A 142 -30.86 -28.26 32.10
C SER A 142 -30.00 -27.66 33.23
N GLY A 143 -29.89 -26.31 33.23
CA GLY A 143 -29.50 -25.46 34.38
C GLY A 143 -29.86 -23.96 34.19
N ARG A 144 -30.21 -23.23 35.28
CA ARG A 144 -30.82 -21.87 35.32
C ARG A 144 -30.08 -21.01 36.39
N ALA A 145 -30.15 -19.66 36.49
CA ALA A 145 -31.03 -18.62 35.90
C ALA A 145 -30.27 -17.25 35.76
N ALA A 146 -30.68 -16.36 34.82
CA ALA A 146 -31.44 -15.10 35.03
C ALA A 146 -30.79 -13.97 35.87
N ALA A 147 -30.61 -12.77 35.28
CA ALA A 147 -30.83 -11.43 35.87
C ALA A 147 -30.56 -10.26 34.88
N THR A 148 -31.40 -9.22 34.93
CA THR A 148 -31.22 -7.82 34.42
C THR A 148 -31.84 -6.90 35.48
N PRO A 149 -31.35 -5.68 35.79
CA PRO A 149 -31.53 -4.43 35.00
C PRO A 149 -30.24 -3.56 34.89
N ASP A 150 -29.98 -2.76 33.84
CA ASP A 150 -30.49 -1.40 33.46
C ASP A 150 -29.63 -0.23 34.07
N PRO A 151 -29.81 1.08 33.77
CA PRO A 151 -28.87 1.83 32.92
C PRO A 151 -28.19 3.05 33.60
N ALA A 152 -27.25 3.71 32.90
CA ALA A 152 -26.78 5.07 33.24
C ALA A 152 -26.20 5.85 32.02
N ASP A 153 -26.42 7.17 32.07
CA ASP A 153 -25.79 8.36 31.42
C ASP A 153 -24.58 8.23 30.48
N GLY A 154 -24.29 9.18 29.57
CA GLY A 154 -24.88 10.51 29.38
C GLY A 154 -23.81 11.62 29.23
N ALA A 155 -23.23 11.75 28.02
CA ALA A 155 -22.36 12.83 27.51
C ALA A 155 -21.06 13.18 28.30
N PRO A 156 -20.03 13.73 27.62
CA PRO A 156 -20.03 15.17 27.41
C PRO A 156 -19.62 15.64 26.00
N ASP A 157 -19.91 16.92 25.79
CA ASP A 157 -19.49 17.81 24.71
C ASP A 157 -17.95 18.02 24.73
N ASP A 158 -17.32 18.13 23.55
CA ASP A 158 -15.94 18.62 23.44
C ASP A 158 -15.78 19.51 22.19
N ALA A 159 -15.47 20.78 22.44
CA ALA A 159 -15.52 21.84 21.45
C ALA A 159 -14.14 22.11 20.85
N ALA A 160 -13.93 21.65 19.61
CA ALA A 160 -12.69 21.95 18.88
C ALA A 160 -12.51 23.46 18.62
N PRO A 161 -11.36 24.07 18.95
CA PRO A 161 -11.10 25.48 18.68
C PRO A 161 -10.82 25.74 17.19
N ARG A 162 -11.26 26.90 16.69
CA ARG A 162 -10.96 27.37 15.33
C ARG A 162 -9.48 27.80 15.23
N PRO A 163 -8.73 27.43 14.18
CA PRO A 163 -7.46 28.07 13.87
C PRO A 163 -7.69 29.51 13.39
N THR A 164 -6.86 30.43 13.86
CA THR A 164 -6.83 31.84 13.46
C THR A 164 -6.16 32.03 12.10
N THR A 165 -6.75 32.86 11.24
CA THR A 165 -6.10 33.33 10.01
C THR A 165 -4.85 34.14 10.35
N THR A 166 -3.68 33.69 9.89
CA THR A 166 -2.47 34.51 9.82
C THR A 166 -2.39 35.16 8.45
N ASP A 167 -2.32 36.49 8.42
CA ASP A 167 -2.26 37.32 7.21
C ASP A 167 -0.80 37.44 6.70
N PRO A 168 -0.46 36.96 5.49
CA PRO A 168 0.90 36.97 4.96
C PRO A 168 1.25 38.30 4.27
N ALA A 169 1.07 39.43 4.97
CA ALA A 169 1.30 40.77 4.43
C ALA A 169 2.33 41.60 5.24
N ARG A 170 3.44 40.99 5.69
CA ARG A 170 4.57 41.75 6.27
C ARG A 170 5.94 41.04 6.25
N LEU A 171 6.58 40.92 5.08
CA LEU A 171 8.03 40.71 5.03
C LEU A 171 8.71 41.23 3.75
N GLU A 172 8.40 42.48 3.38
CA GLU A 172 9.25 43.30 2.51
C GLU A 172 9.76 44.52 3.28
N ASP A 173 10.82 44.34 4.10
CA ASP A 173 11.75 45.40 4.45
C ASP A 173 13.01 44.81 5.13
N LEU A 174 14.08 44.60 4.35
CA LEU A 174 15.49 44.66 4.76
C LEU A 174 16.38 44.40 3.53
N ALA A 175 16.95 45.49 3.01
CA ALA A 175 18.03 45.52 2.03
C ALA A 175 19.42 45.46 2.71
#